data_AF-W2CUB3-F1
#
_entry.id   AF-W2CUB3-F1
#
_cell.length_a   1.000
_cell.length_b   1.000
_cell.length_c   1.000
_cell.angle_alpha   90.00
_cell.angle_beta   90.00
_cell.angle_gamma   90.00
#
_symmetry.space_group_name_H-M   'P 1'
#
loop_
_entity.id
_entity.type
_entity.pdbx_description
1 polymer ?
#
loop_
_entity_poly.entity_id
_entity_poly.type
_entity_poly.pdbx_seq_one_letter_code
_entity_poly.pdbx_strand_id
1 'polypeptide(L)'
;MRKESHDRARAEYIKHHGWSARLQLAWRLAGRIYFDDKYIGYAQAFCKAYDRYFASYGYDTKQIDAFCESVKSGITCKTTQRYSRFCLDMLRVTADYARWENVERFREESRRYMNNSNAPECNPQMVLRAAFRELEHALITLPRTTISKMETVADATHSS
;
A
#
# COMPACT_ATOMS: atom_id res chain seq x y z
N MET A 1 8.16 -17.50 9.20
CA MET A 1 6.74 -17.47 9.64
C MET A 1 6.11 -18.81 9.30
N ARG A 2 5.41 -19.47 10.22
CA ARG A 2 4.70 -20.72 9.91
C ARG A 2 3.43 -20.38 9.11
N LYS A 3 3.00 -21.26 8.20
CA LYS A 3 1.84 -21.03 7.32
C LYS A 3 0.58 -20.60 8.08
N GLU A 4 0.27 -21.29 9.18
CA GLU A 4 -0.91 -21.01 10.00
C GLU A 4 -0.89 -19.62 10.64
N SER A 5 0.28 -19.12 11.07
CA SER A 5 0.38 -17.78 11.65
C SER A 5 0.19 -16.70 10.59
N HIS A 6 0.67 -16.95 9.36
CA HIS A 6 0.42 -16.07 8.22
C HIS A 6 -1.05 -16.03 7.83
N ASP A 7 -1.69 -17.20 7.73
CA ASP A 7 -3.11 -17.31 7.38
C ASP A 7 -3.99 -16.58 8.41
N ARG A 8 -3.65 -16.68 9.70
CA ARG A 8 -4.32 -15.93 10.77
C ARG A 8 -4.13 -14.42 10.63
N ALA A 9 -2.89 -13.95 10.45
CA ALA A 9 -2.59 -12.53 10.27
C ALA A 9 -3.29 -11.96 9.01
N ARG A 10 -3.38 -12.76 7.94
CA ARG A 10 -4.11 -12.41 6.73
C ARG A 10 -5.62 -12.29 6.98
N ALA A 11 -6.20 -13.24 7.71
CA ALA A 11 -7.63 -13.21 8.05
C ALA A 11 -7.98 -11.97 8.89
N GLU A 12 -7.16 -11.66 9.90
CA GLU A 12 -7.31 -10.45 10.71
C GLU A 12 -7.16 -9.18 9.85
N TYR A 13 -6.15 -9.12 8.99
CA TYR A 13 -5.96 -7.99 8.09
C TYR A 13 -7.18 -7.73 7.20
N ILE A 14 -7.74 -8.78 6.58
CA ILE A 14 -8.92 -8.69 5.71
C ILE A 14 -10.17 -8.29 6.51
N LYS A 15 -10.31 -8.75 7.75
CA LYS A 15 -11.42 -8.37 8.63
C LYS A 15 -11.43 -6.86 8.95
N HIS A 16 -10.24 -6.27 9.11
CA HIS A 16 -10.11 -4.85 9.45
C HIS A 16 -10.02 -3.94 8.22
N HIS A 17 -9.75 -4.47 7.03
CA HIS A 17 -9.57 -3.68 5.82
C HIS A 17 -10.47 -4.17 4.68
N GLY A 18 -11.45 -3.34 4.32
CA GLY A 18 -12.25 -3.54 3.12
C GLY A 18 -11.40 -3.51 1.83
N TRP A 19 -11.98 -4.00 0.74
CA TRP A 19 -11.31 -4.09 -0.57
C TRP A 19 -10.65 -2.77 -1.02
N SER A 20 -11.40 -1.67 -0.96
CA SER A 20 -10.89 -0.35 -1.33
C SER A 20 -9.72 0.09 -0.44
N ALA A 21 -9.79 -0.13 0.88
CA ALA A 21 -8.72 0.23 1.80
C ALA A 21 -7.42 -0.56 1.52
N ARG A 22 -7.54 -1.85 1.20
CA ARG A 22 -6.39 -2.70 0.83
C ARG A 22 -5.70 -2.21 -0.44
N LEU A 23 -6.48 -1.88 -1.48
CA LEU A 23 -5.95 -1.29 -2.71
C LEU A 23 -5.28 0.07 -2.46
N GLN A 24 -5.90 0.91 -1.62
CA GLN A 24 -5.37 2.23 -1.27
C GLN A 24 -4.05 2.14 -0.47
N LEU A 25 -3.90 1.16 0.42
CA LEU A 25 -2.64 0.88 1.11
C LEU A 25 -1.56 0.33 0.16
N ALA A 26 -1.92 -0.65 -0.69
CA ALA A 26 -0.99 -1.22 -1.66
C ALA A 26 -0.48 -0.16 -2.65
N TRP A 27 -1.37 0.70 -3.16
CA TRP A 27 -1.00 1.81 -4.03
C TRP A 27 -0.01 2.77 -3.34
N ARG A 28 -0.28 3.19 -2.10
CA ARG A 28 0.64 4.08 -1.36
C ARG A 28 1.98 3.43 -1.08
N LEU A 29 2.01 2.10 -0.88
CA LEU A 29 3.26 1.37 -0.65
C LEU A 29 4.08 1.30 -1.94
N ALA A 30 3.43 1.05 -3.08
CA ALA A 30 4.06 1.18 -4.40
C ALA A 30 4.59 2.59 -4.64
N GLY A 31 3.86 3.61 -4.19
CA GLY A 31 4.30 5.01 -4.22
C GLY A 31 5.52 5.26 -3.34
N ARG A 32 5.56 4.74 -2.10
CA ARG A 32 6.75 4.82 -1.26
C ARG A 32 7.96 4.19 -1.98
N ILE A 33 7.82 2.98 -2.50
CA ILE A 33 8.90 2.31 -3.26
C ILE A 33 9.40 3.16 -4.43
N TYR A 34 8.50 3.74 -5.22
CA TYR A 34 8.85 4.51 -6.41
C TYR A 34 9.52 5.87 -6.12
N PHE A 35 9.12 6.54 -5.03
CA PHE A 35 9.60 7.88 -4.71
C PHE A 35 10.76 7.92 -3.71
N ASP A 36 11.07 6.80 -3.07
CA ASP A 36 12.06 6.72 -1.99
C ASP A 36 13.50 7.06 -2.44
N ASP A 37 13.82 7.15 -3.73
CA ASP A 37 15.14 7.59 -4.23
C ASP A 37 15.20 9.08 -4.58
N LYS A 38 14.03 9.74 -4.59
CA LYS A 38 13.82 11.10 -5.06
C LYS A 38 13.43 12.00 -3.91
N TYR A 39 14.13 11.96 -2.78
CA TYR A 39 13.91 12.85 -1.62
C TYR A 39 14.29 14.32 -1.89
N ILE A 40 13.90 14.86 -3.04
CA ILE A 40 14.06 16.26 -3.43
C ILE A 40 12.70 16.76 -3.95
N GLY A 41 12.23 17.88 -3.40
CA GLY A 41 11.03 18.57 -3.86
C GLY A 41 9.75 17.73 -3.76
N TYR A 42 9.09 17.53 -4.90
CA TYR A 42 7.74 16.96 -5.00
C TYR A 42 7.63 15.54 -4.41
N ALA A 43 8.60 14.67 -4.66
CA ALA A 43 8.57 13.28 -4.19
C ALA A 43 8.67 13.15 -2.66
N GLN A 44 9.40 14.05 -1.98
CA GLN A 44 9.41 14.11 -0.51
C GLN A 44 8.03 14.43 0.07
N ALA A 45 7.25 15.29 -0.59
CA ALA A 45 5.90 15.62 -0.15
C ALA A 45 4.95 14.41 -0.24
N PHE A 46 5.06 13.59 -1.30
CA PHE A 46 4.31 12.33 -1.41
C PHE A 46 4.71 11.33 -0.33
N CYS A 47 6.00 11.10 -0.13
CA CYS A 47 6.48 10.18 0.91
C CYS A 47 5.91 10.58 2.28
N LYS A 48 6.02 11.86 2.67
CA LYS A 48 5.44 12.37 3.92
C LYS A 48 3.92 12.15 4.02
N ALA A 49 3.18 12.37 2.93
CA ALA A 49 1.74 12.14 2.91
C ALA A 49 1.38 10.66 3.05
N TYR A 50 2.15 9.77 2.42
CA TYR A 50 1.97 8.33 2.52
C TYR A 50 2.38 7.81 3.90
N ASP A 51 3.46 8.31 4.49
CA ASP A 51 3.89 7.94 5.84
C ASP A 51 2.85 8.32 6.89
N ARG A 52 2.25 9.51 6.79
CA ARG A 52 1.12 9.91 7.65
C ARG A 52 -0.08 8.97 7.49
N TYR A 53 -0.36 8.55 6.26
CA TYR A 53 -1.41 7.58 6.00
C TYR A 53 -1.07 6.22 6.60
N PHE A 54 0.15 5.72 6.45
CA PHE A 54 0.55 4.45 7.06
C PHE A 54 0.53 4.49 8.58
N ALA A 55 1.00 5.60 9.18
CA ALA A 55 0.97 5.80 10.61
C ALA A 55 -0.47 5.81 11.17
N SER A 56 -1.46 6.34 10.43
CA SER A 56 -2.87 6.30 10.86
C SER A 56 -3.47 4.89 10.87
N TYR A 57 -2.86 3.94 10.14
CA TYR A 57 -3.16 2.50 10.19
C TYR A 57 -2.24 1.73 11.15
N GLY A 58 -1.40 2.44 11.91
CA GLY A 58 -0.51 1.88 12.92
C GLY A 58 0.75 1.24 12.36
N TYR A 59 1.12 1.48 11.11
CA TYR A 59 2.38 0.96 10.57
C TYR A 59 3.58 1.74 11.12
N ASP A 60 4.66 1.03 11.45
CA ASP A 60 5.95 1.66 11.75
C ASP A 60 6.60 2.17 10.45
N THR A 61 6.71 3.49 10.32
CA THR A 61 7.28 4.12 9.12
C THR A 61 8.75 3.77 8.92
N LYS A 62 9.52 3.51 9.98
CA LYS A 62 10.92 3.07 9.83
C LYS A 62 11.01 1.68 9.20
N GLN A 63 10.04 0.81 9.47
CA GLN A 63 9.97 -0.51 8.85
C GLN A 63 9.51 -0.41 7.40
N ILE A 64 8.67 0.57 7.06
CA ILE A 64 8.33 0.88 5.67
C ILE A 64 9.56 1.36 4.90
N ASP A 65 10.40 2.20 5.51
CA ASP A 65 11.66 2.67 4.89
C ASP A 65 12.58 1.49 4.59
N ALA A 66 12.87 0.65 5.60
CA ALA A 66 13.71 -0.54 5.44
C ALA A 66 13.14 -1.53 4.39
N PHE A 67 11.81 -1.68 4.34
CA PHE A 67 11.16 -2.48 3.30
C PHE A 67 11.37 -1.87 1.91
N CYS A 68 11.24 -0.55 1.74
CA CYS A 68 11.46 0.11 0.46
C CYS A 68 12.91 -0.08 -0.03
N GLU A 69 13.89 0.03 0.85
CA GLU A 69 15.30 -0.28 0.56
C GLU A 69 15.49 -1.75 0.12
N SER A 70 14.82 -2.69 0.79
CA SER A 70 14.84 -4.11 0.44
C SER A 70 14.22 -4.39 -0.93
N VAL A 71 13.11 -3.72 -1.27
CA VAL A 71 12.49 -3.85 -2.60
C VAL A 71 13.44 -3.32 -3.66
N LYS A 72 13.99 -2.12 -3.47
CA LYS A 72 14.88 -1.47 -4.46
C LYS A 72 16.15 -2.27 -4.74
N SER A 73 16.75 -2.85 -3.71
CA SER A 73 17.90 -3.74 -3.84
C SER A 73 17.57 -5.08 -4.53
N GLY A 74 16.30 -5.33 -4.85
CA GLY A 74 15.84 -6.52 -5.56
C GLY A 74 15.75 -7.76 -4.67
N ILE A 75 15.88 -7.59 -3.35
CA ILE A 75 15.83 -8.68 -2.37
C ILE A 75 14.39 -9.20 -2.23
N THR A 76 13.41 -8.29 -2.15
CA THR A 76 11.98 -8.62 -2.01
C THR A 76 11.13 -7.93 -3.08
N CYS A 77 9.89 -8.40 -3.26
CA CYS A 77 8.88 -7.88 -4.20
C CYS A 77 9.43 -7.56 -5.60
N LYS A 78 10.02 -8.58 -6.25
CA LYS A 78 10.71 -8.44 -7.54
C LYS A 78 9.81 -7.92 -8.65
N THR A 79 8.52 -8.27 -8.62
CA THR A 79 7.57 -7.76 -9.62
C THR A 79 7.38 -6.26 -9.44
N THR A 80 7.16 -5.83 -8.20
CA THR A 80 6.99 -4.42 -7.87
C THR A 80 8.27 -3.61 -8.13
N GLN A 81 9.45 -4.16 -7.83
CA GLN A 81 10.73 -3.51 -8.13
C GLN A 81 10.90 -3.29 -9.64
N ARG A 82 10.70 -4.34 -10.44
CA ARG A 82 10.91 -4.30 -11.90
C ARG A 82 9.93 -3.38 -12.61
N TYR A 83 8.69 -3.33 -12.15
CA TYR A 83 7.59 -2.59 -12.78
C TYR A 83 7.10 -1.42 -11.92
N SER A 84 7.97 -0.81 -11.11
CA SER A 84 7.61 0.14 -10.05
C SER A 84 6.70 1.29 -10.52
N ARG A 85 7.02 1.91 -11.66
CA ARG A 85 6.21 2.98 -12.24
C ARG A 85 4.83 2.50 -12.68
N PHE A 86 4.77 1.38 -13.40
CA PHE A 86 3.51 0.78 -13.83
C PHE A 86 2.64 0.36 -12.64
N CYS A 87 3.24 -0.24 -11.61
CA CYS A 87 2.55 -0.64 -10.40
C CYS A 87 1.98 0.57 -9.66
N LEU A 88 2.77 1.65 -9.49
CA LEU A 88 2.29 2.90 -8.92
C LEU A 88 1.06 3.43 -9.67
N ASP A 89 1.16 3.59 -10.99
CA ASP A 89 0.12 4.21 -11.80
C ASP A 89 -1.16 3.34 -11.83
N MET A 90 -1.04 2.05 -12.13
CA MET A 90 -2.21 1.18 -12.28
C MET A 90 -2.85 0.76 -10.96
N LEU A 91 -2.08 0.66 -9.86
CA LEU A 91 -2.68 0.47 -8.53
C LEU A 91 -3.46 1.72 -8.10
N ARG A 92 -3.00 2.92 -8.45
CA ARG A 92 -3.77 4.16 -8.23
C ARG A 92 -5.12 4.09 -8.96
N VAL A 93 -5.09 3.83 -10.26
CA VAL A 93 -6.30 3.76 -11.10
C VAL A 93 -7.28 2.71 -10.56
N THR A 94 -6.77 1.56 -10.14
CA THR A 94 -7.60 0.48 -9.57
C THR A 94 -8.17 0.88 -8.20
N ALA A 95 -7.37 1.53 -7.34
CA ALA A 95 -7.80 1.98 -6.01
C ALA A 95 -8.80 3.13 -6.08
N ASP A 96 -8.67 4.04 -7.05
CA ASP A 96 -9.60 5.12 -7.30
C ASP A 96 -10.94 4.58 -7.84
N TYR A 97 -10.90 3.62 -8.78
CA TYR A 97 -12.11 2.96 -9.25
C TYR A 97 -12.84 2.21 -8.14
N ALA A 98 -12.13 1.47 -7.29
CA ALA A 98 -12.73 0.77 -6.15
C ALA A 98 -13.30 1.71 -5.07
N ARG A 99 -12.99 3.01 -5.12
CA ARG A 99 -13.52 4.02 -4.18
C ARG A 99 -14.67 4.82 -4.77
N TRP A 100 -14.60 5.16 -6.05
CA TRP A 100 -15.51 6.11 -6.69
C TRP A 100 -16.42 5.49 -7.75
N GLU A 101 -16.15 4.25 -8.17
CA GLU A 101 -16.91 3.49 -9.17
C GLU A 101 -17.10 4.22 -10.51
N ASN A 102 -16.21 5.17 -10.82
CA ASN A 102 -16.25 5.95 -12.05
C ASN A 102 -15.57 5.20 -13.20
N VAL A 103 -16.39 4.51 -14.00
CA VAL A 103 -15.94 3.68 -15.14
C VAL A 103 -15.26 4.50 -16.23
N GLU A 104 -15.76 5.70 -16.53
CA GLU A 104 -15.20 6.51 -17.61
C GLU A 104 -13.80 7.02 -17.27
N ARG A 105 -13.61 7.51 -16.04
CA ARG A 105 -12.29 7.89 -15.54
C ARG A 105 -11.35 6.69 -15.50
N PHE A 106 -11.82 5.53 -15.04
CA PHE A 106 -11.03 4.31 -15.04
C PHE A 106 -10.54 3.94 -16.46
N ARG A 107 -11.42 4.00 -17.46
CA ARG A 107 -11.09 3.70 -18.87
C ARG A 107 -10.07 4.70 -19.43
N GLU A 108 -10.28 5.99 -19.17
CA GLU A 108 -9.38 7.05 -19.63
C GLU A 108 -7.98 6.90 -19.03
N GLU A 109 -7.88 6.80 -17.70
CA GLU A 109 -6.60 6.68 -17.02
C GLU A 109 -5.92 5.34 -17.36
N SER A 110 -6.67 4.24 -17.45
CA SER A 110 -6.11 2.95 -17.88
C SER A 110 -5.51 3.06 -19.28
N ARG A 111 -6.19 3.67 -20.24
CA ARG A 111 -5.64 3.88 -21.60
C ARG A 111 -4.36 4.70 -21.56
N ARG A 112 -4.33 5.75 -20.74
CA ARG A 112 -3.15 6.61 -20.58
C ARG A 112 -1.94 5.87 -20.04
N TYR A 113 -2.10 4.96 -19.08
CA TYR A 113 -0.96 4.27 -18.45
C TYR A 113 -0.61 2.93 -19.10
N MET A 114 -1.47 2.39 -19.95
CA MET A 114 -1.27 1.15 -20.70
C MET A 114 -0.64 1.37 -22.09
N ASN A 115 -0.45 2.61 -22.54
CA ASN A 115 0.03 2.95 -23.88
C ASN A 115 1.56 2.85 -24.09
N ASN A 116 2.20 1.84 -23.50
CA ASN A 116 3.64 1.50 -23.67
C ASN A 116 4.66 2.44 -23.01
N SER A 117 4.29 3.44 -22.21
CA SER A 117 5.29 4.28 -21.54
C SER A 117 6.07 3.53 -20.45
N ASN A 118 5.43 2.59 -19.74
CA ASN A 118 6.03 1.75 -18.68
C ASN A 118 5.32 0.41 -18.50
N ALA A 119 4.28 0.12 -19.29
CA ALA A 119 3.48 -1.08 -19.15
C ALA A 119 4.27 -2.31 -19.60
N PRO A 120 4.13 -3.47 -18.93
CA PRO A 120 4.68 -4.72 -19.40
C PRO A 120 4.21 -5.04 -20.83
N GLU A 121 5.16 -5.45 -21.68
CA GLU A 121 4.88 -5.84 -23.08
C GLU A 121 3.88 -7.00 -23.18
N CYS A 122 3.90 -7.90 -22.19
CA CYS A 122 2.98 -9.03 -22.11
C CYS A 122 2.29 -9.12 -20.74
N ASN A 123 1.01 -9.48 -20.76
CA ASN A 123 0.19 -9.77 -19.57
C ASN A 123 0.26 -8.70 -18.43
N PRO A 124 0.02 -7.41 -18.72
CA PRO A 124 0.06 -6.34 -17.72
C PRO A 124 -0.88 -6.59 -16.53
N GLN A 125 -2.01 -7.29 -16.74
CA GLN A 125 -2.94 -7.65 -15.67
C GLN A 125 -2.32 -8.67 -14.69
N MET A 126 -1.50 -9.59 -15.19
CA MET A 126 -0.81 -10.58 -14.34
C MET A 126 0.27 -9.91 -13.50
N VAL A 127 1.03 -8.99 -14.10
CA VAL A 127 2.01 -8.17 -13.37
C VAL A 127 1.33 -7.38 -12.26
N LEU A 128 0.21 -6.71 -12.56
CA LEU A 128 -0.53 -5.93 -11.56
C LEU A 128 -1.06 -6.81 -10.42
N ARG A 129 -1.59 -7.99 -10.72
CA ARG A 129 -2.05 -8.95 -9.70
C ARG A 129 -0.91 -9.47 -8.83
N ALA A 130 0.25 -9.78 -9.43
CA ALA A 130 1.42 -10.23 -8.71
C ALA A 130 1.97 -9.12 -7.79
N ALA A 131 2.10 -7.89 -8.30
CA ALA A 131 2.51 -6.73 -7.50
C ALA A 131 1.55 -6.46 -6.35
N PHE A 132 0.23 -6.50 -6.58
CA PHE A 132 -0.75 -6.36 -5.49
C PHE A 132 -0.57 -7.42 -4.41
N ARG A 133 -0.33 -8.68 -4.79
CA ARG A 133 -0.09 -9.78 -3.82
C ARG A 133 1.20 -9.60 -3.04
N GLU A 134 2.29 -9.19 -3.69
CA GLU A 134 3.56 -8.86 -3.04
C GLU A 134 3.36 -7.76 -1.98
N LEU A 135 2.69 -6.66 -2.38
CA LEU A 135 2.45 -5.51 -1.51
C LEU A 135 1.46 -5.81 -0.39
N GLU A 136 0.38 -6.53 -0.67
CA GLU A 136 -0.56 -6.99 0.35
C GLU A 136 0.11 -7.92 1.35
N HIS A 137 0.96 -8.84 0.88
CA HIS A 137 1.73 -9.69 1.77
C HIS A 137 2.62 -8.85 2.69
N ALA A 138 3.35 -7.87 2.15
CA ALA A 138 4.16 -6.96 2.95
C ALA A 138 3.30 -6.19 3.98
N LEU A 139 2.14 -5.66 3.59
CA LEU A 139 1.22 -4.95 4.48
C LEU A 139 0.65 -5.84 5.60
N ILE A 140 0.57 -7.15 5.40
CA ILE A 140 0.16 -8.11 6.44
C ILE A 140 1.30 -8.34 7.43
N THR A 141 2.55 -8.38 6.96
CA THR A 141 3.72 -8.78 7.74
C THR A 141 4.49 -7.62 8.38
N LEU A 142 4.36 -6.42 7.83
CA LEU A 142 5.05 -5.23 8.35
C LEU A 142 4.61 -4.97 9.79
N PRO A 143 5.56 -4.71 10.71
CA PRO A 143 5.23 -4.42 12.10
C PRO A 143 4.26 -3.26 12.21
N ARG A 144 3.26 -3.44 13.09
CA ARG A 144 2.36 -2.39 13.49
C ARG A 144 2.75 -1.94 14.89
N THR A 145 2.90 -0.64 15.09
CA THR A 145 2.87 -0.07 16.43
C THR A 145 1.45 -0.22 16.95
N THR A 146 1.30 -0.72 18.17
CA THR A 146 0.05 -0.62 18.89
C THR A 146 -0.25 0.88 19.00
N ILE A 147 -1.16 1.38 18.16
CA ILE A 147 -1.86 2.62 18.48
C ILE A 147 -2.55 2.29 19.78
N SER A 148 -2.03 2.82 20.89
CA SER A 148 -2.73 2.74 22.17
C SER A 148 -4.16 3.14 21.86
N LYS A 149 -5.10 2.20 21.99
CA LYS A 149 -6.50 2.58 22.14
C LYS A 149 -6.42 3.61 23.24
N MET A 150 -6.76 4.86 22.96
CA MET A 150 -7.04 5.78 24.05
C MET A 150 -8.06 5.05 24.90
N GLU A 151 -7.57 4.53 26.03
CA GLU A 151 -8.37 4.11 27.14
C GLU A 151 -9.25 5.31 27.43
N THR A 152 -10.53 5.18 27.09
CA THR A 152 -11.58 5.93 27.76
C THR A 152 -11.50 5.53 29.23
N VAL A 153 -10.66 6.23 29.98
CA VAL A 153 -10.52 6.25 31.44
C VAL A 153 -10.54 7.74 31.78
N ALA A 154 -11.42 8.28 32.61
CA ALA A 154 -12.19 7.76 33.74
C ALA A 154 -13.64 8.29 33.68
N ASP A 155 -14.70 7.65 34.17
CA ASP A 155 -14.99 7.08 35.50
C ASP A 155 -15.00 8.14 36.64
N ALA A 156 -16.20 8.55 37.08
CA ALA A 156 -16.58 8.75 38.48
C ALA A 156 -17.95 9.46 38.60
N THR A 157 -18.88 8.71 39.18
CA THR A 157 -20.13 9.09 39.84
C THR A 157 -20.07 10.44 40.57
N HIS A 158 -20.96 11.38 40.22
CA HIS A 158 -21.38 12.42 41.15
C HIS A 158 -22.80 12.10 41.62
N SER A 159 -22.88 11.49 42.80
CA SER A 159 -24.05 11.65 43.68
C SER A 159 -23.82 12.92 44.50
N SER A 160 -24.77 13.84 44.40
CA SER A 160 -25.15 14.81 45.43
C SER A 160 -26.64 15.11 45.26
#